data_AF-A0A060CHK1-F1
#
_entry.id   AF-A0A060CHK1-F1
#
_cell.length_a   1.000
_cell.length_b   1.000
_cell.length_c   1.000
_cell.angle_alpha   90.00
_cell.angle_beta   90.00
_cell.angle_gamma   90.00
#
_symmetry.space_group_name_H-M   'P 1'
#
loop_
_entity.id
_entity.type
_entity.pdbx_description
1 polymer ?
#
loop_
_entity_poly.entity_id
_entity_poly.type
_entity_poly.pdbx_seq_one_letter_code
_entity_poly.pdbx_strand_id
1 'polypeptide(L)'
;MLQNIDDLFDHSKFAAAPDFGFTLNRRVFNSGVFSFTPSADVFSDMLVKNGTLDSYDGGDQGFLNNYFDDIDWLDSADNTLWRMIEANPGTVDLRAVRVLHFVGPKPWGPQDPELPD
;
A
#
# COMPACT_ATOMS: atom_id res chain seq x y z
N MET A 1 -12.35 4.33 0.87
CA MET A 1 -12.94 3.82 -0.39
C MET A 1 -13.75 4.92 -1.03
N LEU A 2 -13.44 5.28 -2.28
CA LEU A 2 -14.14 6.31 -3.04
C LEU A 2 -14.90 5.73 -4.24
N GLN A 3 -14.48 4.56 -4.73
CA GLN A 3 -15.10 3.84 -5.85
C GLN A 3 -15.17 2.33 -5.53
N ASN A 4 -15.91 1.57 -6.34
CA ASN A 4 -15.93 0.11 -6.24
C ASN A 4 -14.55 -0.47 -6.61
N ILE A 5 -14.13 -1.54 -5.93
CA ILE A 5 -12.84 -2.22 -6.10
C ILE A 5 -13.00 -3.75 -6.13
N ASP A 6 -14.17 -4.25 -6.52
CA ASP A 6 -14.43 -5.70 -6.49
C ASP A 6 -13.60 -6.46 -7.53
N ASP A 7 -13.16 -5.77 -8.58
CA ASP A 7 -12.17 -6.26 -9.56
C ASP A 7 -10.81 -6.60 -8.93
N LEU A 8 -10.47 -6.09 -7.74
CA LEU A 8 -9.24 -6.52 -7.05
C LEU A 8 -9.26 -8.00 -6.67
N PHE A 9 -10.44 -8.63 -6.62
CA PHE A 9 -10.59 -10.07 -6.38
C PHE A 9 -10.32 -10.94 -7.63
N ASP A 10 -10.16 -10.34 -8.82
CA ASP A 10 -9.86 -11.07 -10.05
C ASP A 10 -8.38 -11.49 -10.16
N HIS A 11 -7.53 -10.96 -9.27
CA HIS A 11 -6.12 -11.32 -9.18
C HIS A 11 -5.91 -12.69 -8.53
N SER A 12 -5.13 -13.54 -9.20
CA SER A 12 -4.82 -14.89 -8.71
C SER A 12 -3.54 -14.97 -7.86
N LYS A 13 -2.68 -13.96 -7.96
CA LYS A 13 -1.46 -13.80 -7.16
C LYS A 13 -1.65 -12.80 -6.04
N PHE A 14 -0.62 -12.62 -5.21
CA PHE A 14 -0.53 -11.44 -4.36
C PHE A 14 -0.51 -10.21 -5.27
N ALA A 15 -1.43 -9.26 -5.06
CA ALA A 15 -1.54 -8.07 -5.88
C ALA A 15 -1.50 -6.83 -4.99
N ALA A 16 -0.66 -5.86 -5.34
CA ALA A 16 -0.52 -4.64 -4.56
C ALA A 16 -0.17 -3.45 -5.46
N ALA A 17 -0.52 -2.25 -4.98
CA ALA A 17 -0.21 -1.02 -5.69
C ALA A 17 1.22 -0.54 -5.37
N PRO A 18 1.90 0.12 -6.31
CA PRO A 18 3.24 0.69 -6.10
C PRO A 18 3.28 1.72 -4.97
N ASP A 19 4.37 1.72 -4.19
CA ASP A 19 4.62 2.78 -3.19
C ASP A 19 5.33 3.98 -3.84
N PHE A 20 4.59 5.05 -4.12
CA PHE A 20 5.13 6.31 -4.65
C PHE A 20 5.65 7.27 -3.57
N GLY A 21 5.93 6.78 -2.35
CA GLY A 21 6.29 7.58 -1.19
C GLY A 21 7.46 8.56 -1.36
N PHE A 22 8.70 8.06 -1.33
CA PHE A 22 9.89 8.90 -1.26
C PHE A 22 11.00 8.52 -2.25
N THR A 23 10.92 7.36 -2.90
CA THR A 23 11.93 6.89 -3.86
C THR A 23 11.28 6.20 -5.04
N LEU A 24 11.29 6.85 -6.21
CA LEU A 24 10.73 6.33 -7.47
C LEU A 24 11.52 5.11 -8.04
N ASN A 25 12.65 4.75 -7.42
CA ASN A 25 13.65 3.84 -8.01
C ASN A 25 13.61 2.42 -7.42
N ARG A 26 12.71 2.14 -6.47
CA ARG A 26 12.50 0.79 -5.95
C ARG A 26 11.17 0.27 -6.48
N ARG A 27 11.19 -0.91 -7.13
CA ARG A 27 9.99 -1.69 -7.44
C ARG A 27 9.45 -2.31 -6.15
N VAL A 28 8.92 -1.48 -5.27
CA VAL A 28 8.28 -1.89 -4.03
C VAL A 28 6.81 -1.50 -4.06
N PHE A 29 5.98 -2.36 -3.48
CA PHE A 29 4.56 -2.07 -3.29
C PHE A 29 4.30 -1.49 -1.90
N ASN A 30 3.20 -0.76 -1.77
CA ASN A 30 2.68 -0.34 -0.48
C ASN A 30 1.78 -1.43 0.10
N SER A 31 2.02 -1.83 1.34
CA SER A 31 1.28 -2.93 1.99
C SER A 31 -0.07 -2.51 2.59
N GLY A 32 -0.49 -1.25 2.45
CA GLY A 32 -1.78 -0.78 2.99
C GLY A 32 -3.01 -1.34 2.29
N VAL A 33 -2.87 -1.71 1.01
CA VAL A 33 -3.92 -2.36 0.21
C VAL A 33 -3.28 -3.42 -0.65
N PHE A 34 -3.74 -4.66 -0.51
CA PHE A 34 -3.35 -5.77 -1.36
C PHE A 34 -4.48 -6.80 -1.44
N SER A 35 -4.51 -7.56 -2.53
CA SER A 35 -5.37 -8.73 -2.74
C SER A 35 -4.52 -9.99 -2.66
N PHE A 36 -5.01 -11.03 -2.00
CA PHE A 36 -4.32 -12.31 -1.87
C PHE A 36 -5.28 -13.46 -1.58
N THR A 37 -4.86 -14.67 -1.90
CA THR A 37 -5.58 -15.89 -1.49
C THR A 37 -5.05 -16.37 -0.14
N PRO A 38 -5.91 -16.53 0.89
CA PRO A 38 -5.49 -17.09 2.17
C PRO A 38 -4.91 -18.50 2.02
N SER A 39 -3.76 -18.76 2.65
CA SER A 39 -3.12 -20.07 2.65
C SER A 39 -2.46 -20.34 4.01
N ALA A 40 -2.77 -21.49 4.60
CA ALA A 40 -2.17 -21.93 5.85
C ALA A 40 -0.65 -22.18 5.72
N ASP A 41 -0.22 -22.66 4.55
CA ASP A 41 1.19 -22.93 4.26
C ASP A 41 1.97 -21.61 4.16
N VAL A 42 1.43 -20.63 3.43
CA VAL A 42 2.02 -19.28 3.32
C VAL A 42 2.09 -18.62 4.68
N PHE A 43 1.03 -18.69 5.48
CA PHE A 43 1.03 -18.14 6.84
C PHE A 43 2.08 -18.80 7.74
N SER A 44 2.18 -20.12 7.72
CA SER A 44 3.15 -20.86 8.54
C SER A 44 4.60 -20.56 8.12
N ASP A 45 4.86 -20.46 6.82
CA ASP A 45 6.17 -20.09 6.29
C ASP A 45 6.54 -18.63 6.64
N MET A 46 5.58 -17.69 6.57
CA MET A 46 5.79 -16.32 7.04
C MET A 46 6.16 -16.27 8.54
N LEU A 47 5.53 -17.10 9.38
CA LEU A 47 5.87 -17.18 10.81
C LEU A 47 7.28 -17.72 11.06
N VAL A 48 7.73 -18.72 10.29
CA VAL A 48 9.11 -19.24 10.38
C VAL A 48 10.13 -18.20 9.95
N LYS A 49 9.79 -17.42 8.92
CA LYS A 49 10.63 -16.32 8.40
C LYS A 49 10.57 -15.06 9.26
N ASN A 50 9.61 -14.95 10.18
CA ASN A 50 9.50 -13.80 11.06
C ASN A 50 10.75 -13.67 11.95
N GLY A 51 11.43 -12.53 11.87
CA GLY A 51 12.70 -12.29 12.57
C GLY A 51 13.95 -12.89 11.92
N THR A 52 13.83 -13.58 10.78
CA THR A 52 14.98 -14.08 10.00
C THR A 52 15.03 -13.54 8.58
N LEU A 53 13.88 -13.29 7.95
CA LEU A 53 13.78 -12.54 6.72
C LEU A 53 13.92 -11.05 7.03
N ASP A 54 14.87 -10.39 6.37
CA ASP A 54 15.08 -8.96 6.54
C ASP A 54 13.81 -8.18 6.21
N SER A 55 13.52 -7.13 6.99
CA SER A 55 12.53 -6.11 6.66
C SER A 55 13.23 -4.77 6.67
N TYR A 56 13.28 -4.10 5.51
CA TYR A 56 14.06 -2.88 5.36
C TYR A 56 13.52 -1.69 6.17
N ASP A 57 12.26 -1.75 6.61
CA ASP A 57 11.60 -0.74 7.44
C ASP A 57 11.21 -1.26 8.84
N GLY A 58 11.48 -2.54 9.13
CA GLY A 58 11.10 -3.20 10.37
C GLY A 58 9.59 -3.44 10.54
N GLY A 59 8.78 -3.09 9.52
CA GLY A 59 7.34 -3.27 9.49
C GLY A 59 6.91 -4.39 8.56
N ASP A 60 5.60 -4.48 8.34
CA ASP A 60 4.98 -5.42 7.41
C ASP A 60 5.34 -5.12 5.96
N GLN A 61 5.45 -3.84 5.56
CA GLN A 61 5.74 -3.49 4.17
C GLN A 61 7.10 -4.04 3.73
N GLY A 62 8.15 -3.81 4.53
CA GLY A 62 9.48 -4.34 4.22
C GLY A 62 9.54 -5.86 4.22
N PHE A 63 8.85 -6.50 5.15
CA PHE A 63 8.76 -7.97 5.22
C PHE A 63 8.04 -8.54 4.00
N LEU A 64 6.87 -8.01 3.66
CA LEU A 64 6.04 -8.49 2.56
C LEU A 64 6.71 -8.25 1.20
N ASN A 65 7.39 -7.11 1.00
CA ASN A 65 8.16 -6.84 -0.21
C ASN A 65 9.33 -7.81 -0.40
N ASN A 66 9.91 -8.31 0.69
CA ASN A 66 10.96 -9.32 0.62
C ASN A 66 10.40 -10.76 0.53
N TYR A 67 9.18 -10.99 1.01
CA TYR A 67 8.53 -12.30 1.01
C TYR A 67 7.91 -12.62 -0.35
N PHE A 68 7.20 -11.66 -0.96
CA PHE A 68 6.56 -11.80 -2.26
C PHE A 68 7.41 -11.13 -3.35
N ASP A 69 8.01 -11.93 -4.23
CA ASP A 69 8.87 -11.50 -5.33
C ASP A 69 8.15 -11.42 -6.69
N ASP A 70 7.10 -12.24 -6.88
CA ASP A 70 6.22 -12.25 -8.05
C ASP A 70 4.81 -11.82 -7.66
N ILE A 71 4.47 -10.58 -8.01
CA ILE A 71 3.18 -9.96 -7.69
C ILE A 71 2.49 -9.42 -8.95
N ASP A 72 1.17 -9.29 -8.86
CA ASP A 72 0.40 -8.47 -9.80
C ASP A 72 0.42 -7.01 -9.34
N TRP A 73 0.75 -6.09 -10.24
CA TRP A 73 0.77 -4.67 -9.92
C TRP A 73 -0.63 -4.06 -10.12
N LEU A 74 -1.20 -3.55 -9.04
CA LEU A 74 -2.45 -2.77 -9.07
C LEU A 74 -2.19 -1.35 -9.57
N ASP A 75 -3.25 -0.64 -9.94
CA ASP A 75 -3.14 0.78 -10.27
C ASP A 75 -2.81 1.59 -9.01
N SER A 76 -2.06 2.67 -9.19
CA SER A 76 -1.83 3.70 -8.18
C SER A 76 -3.12 4.23 -7.52
N ALA A 77 -4.23 4.24 -8.26
CA ALA A 77 -5.55 4.65 -7.81
C ALA A 77 -6.12 3.72 -6.73
N ASP A 78 -5.68 2.45 -6.68
CA ASP A 78 -6.12 1.43 -5.73
C ASP A 78 -5.45 1.57 -4.35
N ASN A 79 -4.44 2.45 -4.23
CA ASN A 79 -3.78 2.76 -2.97
C ASN A 79 -3.08 4.13 -3.01
N THR A 80 -3.83 5.20 -3.30
CA THR A 80 -3.25 6.54 -3.44
C THR A 80 -2.90 7.12 -2.08
N LEU A 81 -1.63 7.48 -1.87
CA LEU A 81 -1.16 8.06 -0.61
C LEU A 81 -1.59 9.52 -0.47
N TRP A 82 -2.28 9.87 0.62
CA TRP A 82 -2.70 11.25 0.89
C TRP A 82 -1.53 12.23 0.90
N ARG A 83 -0.43 11.88 1.57
CA ARG A 83 0.80 12.68 1.60
C ARG A 83 1.37 13.03 0.22
N MET A 84 1.09 12.20 -0.80
CA MET A 84 1.58 12.45 -2.16
C MET A 84 0.77 13.58 -2.81
N ILE A 85 -0.55 13.59 -2.58
CA ILE A 85 -1.45 14.66 -3.01
C ILE A 85 -1.06 15.98 -2.32
N GLU A 86 -0.81 15.95 -1.00
CA GLU A 86 -0.37 17.12 -0.24
C GLU A 86 0.98 17.67 -0.73
N ALA A 87 1.96 16.78 -0.91
CA ALA A 87 3.30 17.18 -1.36
C ALA A 87 3.34 17.62 -2.83
N ASN A 88 2.39 17.18 -3.67
CA ASN A 88 2.35 17.47 -5.09
C ASN A 88 0.93 17.84 -5.57
N PRO A 89 0.38 19.00 -5.17
CA PRO A 89 -0.97 19.40 -5.53
C PRO A 89 -1.19 19.41 -7.05
N GLY A 90 -2.31 18.84 -7.50
CA GLY A 90 -2.69 18.80 -8.91
C GLY A 90 -2.02 17.72 -9.76
N THR A 91 -1.14 16.88 -9.20
CA THR A 91 -0.54 15.75 -9.92
C THR A 91 -1.45 14.51 -9.97
N VAL A 92 -2.40 14.40 -9.05
CA VAL A 92 -3.39 13.33 -8.98
C VAL A 92 -4.74 13.88 -9.40
N ASP A 93 -5.37 13.26 -10.39
CA ASP A 93 -6.79 13.47 -10.63
C ASP A 93 -7.59 12.78 -9.53
N LEU A 94 -8.14 13.57 -8.60
CA LEU A 94 -8.92 13.06 -7.48
C LEU A 94 -10.16 12.26 -7.93
N ARG A 95 -10.63 12.45 -9.17
CA ARG A 95 -11.74 11.65 -9.73
C ARG A 95 -11.31 10.24 -10.12
N ALA A 96 -10.02 10.01 -10.35
CA ALA A 96 -9.48 8.70 -10.66
C ALA A 96 -9.17 7.88 -9.39
N VAL A 97 -9.05 8.52 -8.22
CA VAL A 97 -8.72 7.82 -6.96
C VAL A 97 -9.84 6.86 -6.54
N ARG A 98 -9.48 5.60 -6.28
CA ARG A 98 -10.40 4.54 -5.82
C ARG A 98 -10.25 4.28 -4.33
N VAL A 99 -9.02 4.29 -3.84
CA VAL A 99 -8.68 4.18 -2.42
C VAL A 99 -7.70 5.27 -2.02
N LEU A 100 -8.05 6.02 -0.96
CA LEU A 100 -7.18 7.01 -0.36
C LEU A 100 -6.56 6.44 0.92
N HIS A 101 -5.23 6.49 1.03
CA HIS A 101 -4.47 5.91 2.13
C HIS A 101 -3.74 6.99 2.94
N PHE A 102 -4.19 7.18 4.18
CA PHE A 102 -3.61 8.09 5.16
C PHE A 102 -2.45 7.43 5.94
N VAL A 103 -1.26 7.54 5.38
CA VAL A 103 0.02 7.12 6.02
C VAL A 103 0.58 8.28 6.83
N GLY A 104 0.91 8.04 8.11
CA GLY A 104 1.33 9.08 9.04
C GLY A 104 0.16 9.62 9.89
N PRO A 105 -0.06 10.94 9.96
CA PRO A 105 -1.21 11.52 10.67
C PRO A 105 -2.51 10.89 10.24
N LYS A 106 -3.36 10.58 11.21
CA LYS A 106 -4.63 9.92 10.97
C LYS A 106 -5.75 10.96 10.86
N PRO A 107 -6.76 10.76 10.00
CA PRO A 107 -7.88 11.70 9.85
C PRO A 107 -8.67 11.95 11.13
N TRP A 108 -8.65 11.01 12.08
CA TRP A 108 -9.27 11.14 13.40
C TRP A 108 -8.32 11.68 14.47
N GLY A 109 -7.06 11.97 14.10
CA GLY A 109 -6.10 12.63 14.97
C GLY A 109 -6.47 14.10 15.21
N PRO A 110 -5.79 14.77 16.15
CA PRO A 110 -5.93 16.21 16.27
C PRO A 110 -5.61 16.86 14.93
N GLN A 111 -6.58 17.62 14.40
CA GLN A 111 -6.39 18.45 13.21
C GLN A 111 -5.22 19.40 13.48
N ASP A 112 -4.26 19.45 12.56
CA ASP A 112 -3.26 20.53 12.61
C ASP A 112 -4.01 21.84 12.35
N PRO A 113 -4.07 22.76 13.33
CA PRO A 113 -4.80 24.01 13.17
C PRO A 113 -4.28 24.90 12.02
N GLU A 114 -3.13 24.55 11.42
CA GLU A 114 -2.54 25.27 10.28
C GLU A 114 -2.92 24.69 8.89
N LEU A 115 -3.63 23.56 8.80
CA LEU A 115 -4.08 23.02 7.51
C LEU A 115 -5.48 23.56 7.15
N PRO A 116 -5.68 24.09 5.92
CA PRO A 116 -6.99 24.58 5.49
C PRO A 116 -7.99 23.44 5.26
N ASP A 117 -9.27 23.74 5.51
CA ASP A 117 -10.43 22.86 5.30
C ASP A 117 -10.57 22.36 3.84
#